data_AF-A0A8X8GCJ7-F1
#
_entry.id   AF-A0A8X8GCJ7-F1
#
_cell.length_a   1.000
_cell.length_b   1.000
_cell.length_c   1.000
_cell.angle_alpha   90.00
_cell.angle_beta   90.00
_cell.angle_gamma   90.00
#
_symmetry.space_group_name_H-M   'P 1'
#
loop_
_entity.id
_entity.type
_entity.pdbx_description
1 polymer ?
#
loop_
_entity_poly.entity_id
_entity_poly.type
_entity_poly.pdbx_seq_one_letter_code
_entity_poly.pdbx_strand_id
1 'polypeptide(L)'
;HSHTVPHAMDAQNLEKVRRDFVAAARRALAAGFEVLELHMAHGYLLHSFLSPISNQRTDEYGGSLENRMRLPLEITAAVRAVWPEDLPLWVRISATDWVRGGWDLEQSVVLSKALKDRSVDVIDCSSGGMTPDAVIPAGPGFQTPFASAIRQEVGIPTVAVGLITEAMQAEHILVTEQADAVALARELLRNPYWPLHAARELGVELAWPVQYDRAKARP
;
A
#
# COMPACT_ATOMS: atom_id res chain seq x y z
N HIS A 1 -5.53 -1.05 28.16
CA HIS A 1 -6.19 0.22 27.81
C HIS A 1 -7.61 -0.08 27.35
N SER A 2 -8.65 0.64 27.83
CA SER A 2 -10.00 0.48 27.27
C SER A 2 -10.08 1.31 25.99
N HIS A 3 -10.44 0.66 24.88
CA HIS A 3 -10.73 1.31 23.62
C HIS A 3 -12.23 1.29 23.39
N THR A 4 -12.76 2.31 22.71
CA THR A 4 -14.17 2.33 22.30
C THR A 4 -14.43 1.20 21.32
N VAL A 5 -15.43 0.37 21.61
CA VAL A 5 -15.86 -0.70 20.71
C VAL A 5 -16.50 -0.07 19.46
N PRO A 6 -16.04 -0.39 18.24
CA PRO A 6 -16.61 0.16 17.02
C PRO A 6 -18.03 -0.38 16.81
N HIS A 7 -18.90 0.46 16.22
CA HIS A 7 -20.22 0.02 15.76
C HIS A 7 -20.08 -0.83 14.50
N ALA A 8 -20.66 -2.03 14.50
CA ALA A 8 -20.64 -2.91 13.33
C ALA A 8 -21.45 -2.30 12.18
N MET A 9 -20.83 -2.18 11.00
CA MET A 9 -21.48 -1.57 9.83
C MET A 9 -22.65 -2.42 9.34
N ASP A 10 -23.80 -1.79 9.10
CA ASP A 10 -24.92 -2.40 8.38
C ASP A 10 -24.82 -2.16 6.85
N ALA A 11 -25.78 -2.67 6.09
CA ALA A 11 -25.82 -2.52 4.63
C ALA A 11 -25.84 -1.03 4.18
N GLN A 12 -26.48 -0.14 4.95
CA GLN A 12 -26.52 1.29 4.64
C GLN A 12 -25.15 1.94 4.86
N ASN A 13 -24.45 1.54 5.92
CA ASN A 13 -23.10 2.00 6.21
C ASN A 13 -22.12 1.54 5.14
N LEU A 14 -22.22 0.28 4.68
CA LEU A 14 -21.37 -0.27 3.62
C LEU A 14 -21.57 0.50 2.30
N GLU A 15 -22.82 0.73 1.89
CA GLU A 15 -23.14 1.52 0.70
C GLU A 15 -22.65 2.97 0.84
N LYS A 16 -22.85 3.59 2.00
CA LYS A 16 -22.37 4.95 2.26
C LYS A 16 -20.86 5.05 2.09
N VAL A 17 -20.09 4.15 2.70
CA VAL A 17 -18.63 4.16 2.58
C VAL A 17 -18.20 3.98 1.12
N ARG A 18 -18.80 3.05 0.39
CA ARG A 18 -18.53 2.87 -1.04
C ARG A 18 -18.74 4.16 -1.83
N ARG A 19 -19.88 4.83 -1.62
CA ARG A 19 -20.16 6.15 -2.24
C ARG A 19 -19.16 7.22 -1.84
N ASP A 20 -18.72 7.23 -0.58
CA ASP A 20 -17.76 8.21 -0.08
C ASP A 20 -16.39 8.03 -0.74
N PHE A 21 -15.92 6.79 -0.95
CA PHE A 21 -14.70 6.51 -1.72
C PHE A 21 -14.79 6.99 -3.17
N VAL A 22 -15.91 6.73 -3.85
CA VAL A 22 -16.16 7.21 -5.22
C VAL A 22 -16.17 8.74 -5.28
N ALA A 23 -16.84 9.39 -4.32
CA ALA A 23 -16.87 10.84 -4.23
C ALA A 23 -15.47 11.43 -3.96
N ALA A 24 -14.67 10.78 -3.12
CA ALA A 24 -13.28 11.17 -2.85
C ALA A 24 -12.40 11.05 -4.10
N ALA A 25 -12.51 9.94 -4.85
CA ALA A 25 -11.78 9.74 -6.10
C ALA A 25 -12.08 10.83 -7.14
N ARG A 26 -13.37 11.19 -7.31
CA ARG A 26 -13.78 12.30 -8.19
C ARG A 26 -13.19 13.64 -7.76
N ARG A 27 -13.13 13.91 -6.45
CA ARG A 27 -12.53 15.13 -5.91
C ARG A 27 -11.01 15.14 -6.11
N ALA A 28 -10.33 14.01 -5.91
CA ALA A 28 -8.91 13.89 -6.16
C ALA A 28 -8.59 14.17 -7.64
N LEU A 29 -9.37 13.58 -8.55
CA LEU A 29 -9.22 13.86 -9.98
C LEU A 29 -9.43 15.34 -10.31
N ALA A 30 -10.51 15.95 -9.79
CA ALA A 30 -10.80 17.37 -10.01
C ALA A 30 -9.72 18.31 -9.44
N ALA A 31 -8.97 17.86 -8.42
CA ALA A 31 -7.86 18.58 -7.83
C ALA A 31 -6.52 18.39 -8.59
N GLY A 32 -6.48 17.56 -9.63
CA GLY A 32 -5.29 17.32 -10.45
C GLY A 32 -4.34 16.26 -9.89
N PHE A 33 -4.80 15.38 -9.00
CA PHE A 33 -4.00 14.20 -8.65
C PHE A 33 -3.89 13.26 -9.84
N GLU A 34 -2.68 12.75 -10.08
CA GLU A 34 -2.37 11.84 -11.20
C GLU A 34 -2.19 10.38 -10.74
N VAL A 35 -2.13 10.14 -9.43
CA VAL A 35 -2.07 8.81 -8.82
C VAL A 35 -3.11 8.75 -7.71
N LEU A 36 -3.90 7.67 -7.66
CA LEU A 36 -4.81 7.39 -6.55
C LEU A 36 -4.38 6.09 -5.87
N GLU A 37 -4.18 6.12 -4.56
CA GLU A 37 -3.90 4.92 -3.76
C GLU A 37 -5.06 4.62 -2.80
N LEU A 38 -5.65 3.43 -2.89
CA LEU A 38 -6.63 2.94 -1.93
C LEU A 38 -5.93 2.32 -0.72
N HIS A 39 -6.28 2.79 0.48
CA HIS A 39 -5.68 2.31 1.70
C HIS A 39 -6.42 1.06 2.25
N MET A 40 -5.81 -0.12 2.10
CA MET A 40 -6.28 -1.43 2.58
C MET A 40 -5.30 -2.08 3.57
N ALA A 41 -4.65 -1.27 4.39
CA ALA A 41 -3.56 -1.67 5.26
C ALA A 41 -3.73 -1.13 6.68
N HIS A 42 -2.79 -1.46 7.56
CA HIS A 42 -2.54 -0.83 8.86
C HIS A 42 -3.69 -0.84 9.86
N GLY A 43 -4.69 -1.68 9.68
CA GLY A 43 -5.79 -1.85 10.63
C GLY A 43 -6.93 -0.85 10.44
N TYR A 44 -6.84 -0.01 9.41
CA TYR A 44 -7.96 0.83 9.00
C TYR A 44 -9.07 0.00 8.35
N LEU A 45 -10.16 0.68 7.97
CA LEU A 45 -11.42 0.07 7.59
C LEU A 45 -11.28 -1.12 6.63
N LEU A 46 -10.67 -0.94 5.46
CA LEU A 46 -10.60 -2.02 4.48
C LEU A 46 -9.70 -3.17 4.95
N HIS A 47 -8.60 -2.88 5.65
CA HIS A 47 -7.78 -3.93 6.27
C HIS A 47 -8.56 -4.69 7.35
N SER A 48 -9.40 -3.99 8.11
CA SER A 48 -10.22 -4.62 9.15
C SER A 48 -11.32 -5.53 8.62
N PHE A 49 -11.73 -5.36 7.35
CA PHE A 49 -12.58 -6.34 6.67
C PHE A 49 -11.77 -7.55 6.18
N LEU A 50 -10.54 -7.32 5.73
CA LEU A 50 -9.63 -8.38 5.28
C LEU A 50 -9.24 -9.29 6.44
N SER A 51 -8.78 -8.78 7.58
CA SER A 51 -8.28 -9.63 8.66
C SER A 51 -9.40 -10.39 9.40
N PRO A 52 -9.26 -11.72 9.60
CA PRO A 52 -10.18 -12.48 10.44
C PRO A 52 -10.05 -12.17 11.93
N ILE A 53 -9.05 -11.37 12.35
CA ILE A 53 -8.91 -10.93 13.75
C ILE A 53 -10.02 -9.94 14.08
N SER A 54 -10.21 -8.95 13.22
CA SER A 54 -11.20 -7.89 13.36
C SER A 54 -12.55 -8.25 12.75
N ASN A 55 -12.58 -8.97 11.63
CA ASN A 55 -13.81 -9.30 10.92
C ASN A 55 -14.41 -10.62 11.41
N GLN A 56 -15.28 -10.52 12.41
CA GLN A 56 -16.08 -11.65 12.93
C GLN A 56 -17.52 -11.64 12.40
N ARG A 57 -17.77 -11.01 11.25
CA ARG A 57 -19.11 -10.99 10.65
C ARG A 57 -19.52 -12.38 10.20
N THR A 58 -20.82 -12.66 10.26
CA THR A 58 -21.44 -13.92 9.83
C THR A 58 -22.25 -13.78 8.55
N ASP A 59 -22.28 -12.59 7.95
CA ASP A 59 -22.92 -12.32 6.67
C ASP A 59 -21.94 -12.48 5.49
N GLU A 60 -22.35 -12.08 4.29
CA GLU A 60 -21.54 -12.18 3.07
C GLU A 60 -20.26 -11.34 3.06
N TYR A 61 -20.01 -10.53 4.09
CA TYR A 61 -18.79 -9.72 4.24
C TYR A 61 -17.82 -10.28 5.29
N GLY A 62 -18.08 -11.44 5.91
CA GLY A 62 -17.16 -12.10 6.84
C GLY A 62 -17.09 -13.62 6.70
N GLY A 63 -16.24 -14.23 7.53
CA GLY A 63 -15.96 -15.66 7.49
C GLY A 63 -14.91 -16.03 6.42
N SER A 64 -15.37 -16.50 5.25
CA SER A 64 -14.46 -16.97 4.20
C SER A 64 -13.55 -15.85 3.66
N LEU A 65 -12.44 -16.24 3.03
CA LEU A 65 -11.52 -15.30 2.38
C LEU A 65 -12.26 -14.45 1.33
N GLU A 66 -13.11 -15.06 0.52
CA GLU A 66 -13.90 -14.40 -0.52
C GLU A 66 -14.83 -13.34 0.07
N ASN A 67 -15.48 -13.65 1.20
CA ASN A 67 -16.38 -12.72 1.87
C ASN A 67 -15.61 -11.55 2.50
N ARG A 68 -14.48 -11.82 3.17
CA ARG A 68 -13.63 -10.78 3.77
C ARG A 68 -13.06 -9.81 2.73
N MET A 69 -12.74 -10.31 1.54
CA MET A 69 -12.27 -9.47 0.42
C MET A 69 -13.41 -8.71 -0.29
N ARG A 70 -14.67 -9.07 -0.07
CA ARG A 70 -15.81 -8.55 -0.85
C ARG A 70 -15.90 -7.02 -0.82
N LEU A 71 -15.95 -6.41 0.36
CA LEU A 71 -16.05 -4.95 0.48
C LEU A 71 -14.84 -4.21 -0.13
N PRO A 72 -13.57 -4.57 0.20
CA PRO A 72 -12.40 -3.98 -0.45
C PRO A 72 -12.46 -4.05 -1.99
N LEU A 73 -12.86 -5.21 -2.55
CA LEU A 73 -12.95 -5.42 -3.99
C LEU A 73 -14.11 -4.65 -4.64
N GLU A 74 -15.26 -4.54 -3.97
CA GLU A 74 -16.39 -3.73 -4.43
C GLU A 74 -16.05 -2.24 -4.46
N ILE A 75 -15.35 -1.73 -3.44
CA ILE A 75 -14.87 -0.34 -3.40
C ILE A 75 -13.85 -0.10 -4.50
N THR A 76 -12.92 -1.03 -4.71
CA THR A 76 -11.93 -0.94 -5.79
C THR A 76 -12.61 -0.82 -7.15
N ALA A 77 -13.56 -1.70 -7.46
CA ALA A 77 -14.29 -1.66 -8.71
C ALA A 77 -15.08 -0.34 -8.89
N ALA A 78 -15.73 0.14 -7.82
CA ALA A 78 -16.49 1.39 -7.86
C ALA A 78 -15.59 2.62 -8.07
N VAL A 79 -14.41 2.65 -7.45
CA VAL A 79 -13.41 3.72 -7.64
C VAL A 79 -12.80 3.66 -9.04
N ARG A 80 -12.40 2.46 -9.50
CA ARG A 80 -11.84 2.26 -10.84
C ARG A 80 -12.78 2.74 -11.94
N ALA A 81 -14.09 2.59 -11.77
CA ALA A 81 -15.11 3.04 -12.71
C ALA A 81 -15.21 4.59 -12.86
N VAL A 82 -14.64 5.37 -11.94
CA VAL A 82 -14.63 6.84 -12.01
C VAL A 82 -13.24 7.45 -12.13
N TRP A 83 -12.19 6.64 -11.94
CA TRP A 83 -10.81 7.04 -12.13
C TRP A 83 -10.40 6.84 -13.61
N PRO A 84 -9.71 7.79 -14.27
CA PRO A 84 -9.31 7.66 -15.68
C PRO A 84 -8.36 6.49 -15.92
N GLU A 85 -8.60 5.69 -16.95
CA GLU A 85 -7.83 4.46 -17.25
C GLU A 85 -6.33 4.72 -17.46
N ASP A 86 -5.99 5.89 -18.00
CA ASP A 86 -4.62 6.34 -18.25
C ASP A 86 -3.89 6.82 -16.98
N LEU A 87 -4.60 6.98 -15.86
CA LEU A 87 -4.01 7.30 -14.56
C LEU A 87 -3.93 6.07 -13.65
N PRO A 88 -2.78 5.83 -12.99
CA PRO A 88 -2.58 4.66 -12.16
C PRO A 88 -3.47 4.66 -10.91
N LEU A 89 -4.05 3.49 -10.64
CA LEU A 89 -4.75 3.14 -9.41
C LEU A 89 -3.89 2.16 -8.61
N TRP A 90 -3.41 2.62 -7.46
CA TRP A 90 -2.60 1.84 -6.53
C TRP A 90 -3.49 1.30 -5.41
N VAL A 91 -3.05 0.20 -4.80
CA VAL A 91 -3.63 -0.31 -3.56
C VAL A 91 -2.52 -0.61 -2.57
N ARG A 92 -2.61 -0.01 -1.38
CA ARG A 92 -1.72 -0.34 -0.27
C ARG A 92 -2.32 -1.42 0.59
N ILE A 93 -1.57 -2.48 0.85
CA ILE A 93 -1.99 -3.60 1.71
C ILE A 93 -1.05 -3.79 2.88
N SER A 94 -1.57 -4.40 3.95
CA SER A 94 -0.72 -5.08 4.94
C SER A 94 -0.59 -6.54 4.50
N ALA A 95 0.61 -6.94 4.08
CA ALA A 95 0.85 -8.28 3.55
C ALA A 95 0.73 -9.39 4.61
N THR A 96 0.80 -9.03 5.89
CA THR A 96 0.51 -9.92 7.01
C THR A 96 0.16 -9.09 8.25
N ASP A 97 -0.64 -9.68 9.15
CA ASP A 97 -0.92 -9.14 10.48
C ASP A 97 0.18 -9.44 11.51
N TRP A 98 1.15 -10.31 11.17
CA TRP A 98 2.18 -10.82 12.08
C TRP A 98 1.67 -11.59 13.30
N VAL A 99 0.46 -12.15 13.22
CA VAL A 99 -0.09 -13.01 14.28
C VAL A 99 -0.73 -14.27 13.70
N ARG A 100 -0.69 -15.34 14.48
CA ARG A 100 -1.29 -16.63 14.10
C ARG A 100 -2.79 -16.47 13.89
N GLY A 101 -3.29 -17.02 12.79
CA GLY A 101 -4.72 -16.97 12.45
C GLY A 101 -5.18 -15.61 11.95
N GLY A 102 -4.27 -14.66 11.72
CA GLY A 102 -4.55 -13.38 11.05
C GLY A 102 -4.45 -13.45 9.53
N TRP A 103 -4.37 -12.27 8.92
CA TRP A 103 -4.02 -12.11 7.51
C TRP A 103 -2.55 -12.48 7.26
N ASP A 104 -2.27 -13.19 6.16
CA ASP A 104 -0.95 -13.68 5.77
C ASP A 104 -0.63 -13.38 4.29
N LEU A 105 0.58 -13.78 3.88
CA LEU A 105 1.09 -13.49 2.55
C LEU A 105 0.30 -14.23 1.47
N GLU A 106 -0.08 -15.48 1.73
CA GLU A 106 -0.85 -16.31 0.82
C GLU A 106 -2.21 -15.67 0.52
N GLN A 107 -2.90 -15.16 1.54
CA GLN A 107 -4.13 -14.37 1.35
C GLN A 107 -3.87 -13.06 0.60
N SER A 108 -2.72 -12.41 0.85
CA SER A 108 -2.31 -11.18 0.14
C SER A 108 -2.07 -11.42 -1.35
N VAL A 109 -1.50 -12.56 -1.75
CA VAL A 109 -1.34 -12.96 -3.15
C VAL A 109 -2.71 -13.15 -3.82
N VAL A 110 -3.64 -13.83 -3.14
CA VAL A 110 -5.02 -14.01 -3.64
C VAL A 110 -5.72 -12.65 -3.82
N LEU A 111 -5.63 -11.77 -2.83
CA LEU A 111 -6.17 -10.41 -2.91
C LEU A 111 -5.54 -9.63 -4.08
N SER A 112 -4.22 -9.65 -4.19
CA SER A 112 -3.48 -8.93 -5.22
C SER A 112 -3.86 -9.39 -6.63
N LYS A 113 -4.09 -10.69 -6.83
CA LYS A 113 -4.62 -11.22 -8.08
C LYS A 113 -6.04 -10.70 -8.37
N ALA A 114 -6.93 -10.73 -7.38
CA ALA A 114 -8.29 -10.22 -7.53
C ALA A 114 -8.32 -8.69 -7.78
N LEU A 115 -7.35 -7.94 -7.25
CA LEU A 115 -7.17 -6.51 -7.51
C LEU A 115 -6.64 -6.27 -8.93
N LYS A 116 -5.66 -7.05 -9.39
CA LYS A 116 -5.17 -7.02 -10.78
C LYS A 116 -6.30 -7.27 -11.78
N ASP A 117 -7.17 -8.24 -11.52
CA ASP A 117 -8.35 -8.54 -12.36
C ASP A 117 -9.37 -7.39 -12.39
N ARG A 118 -9.23 -6.39 -11.52
CA ARG A 118 -10.05 -5.17 -11.45
C ARG A 118 -9.27 -3.91 -11.88
N SER A 119 -8.21 -4.09 -12.66
CA SER A 119 -7.41 -3.00 -13.23
C SER A 119 -6.78 -2.10 -12.16
N VAL A 120 -6.31 -2.71 -11.07
CA VAL A 120 -5.32 -2.10 -10.18
C VAL A 120 -3.95 -2.25 -10.82
N ASP A 121 -3.17 -1.18 -10.80
CA ASP A 121 -1.92 -1.06 -11.53
C ASP A 121 -0.71 -1.42 -10.66
N VAL A 122 -0.77 -1.14 -9.36
CA VAL A 122 0.37 -1.32 -8.42
C VAL A 122 -0.11 -1.74 -7.04
N ILE A 123 0.63 -2.64 -6.39
CA ILE A 123 0.44 -3.01 -4.98
C ILE A 123 1.56 -2.41 -4.11
N ASP A 124 1.21 -1.50 -3.20
CA ASP A 124 2.12 -0.99 -2.16
C ASP A 124 2.12 -1.94 -0.95
N CYS A 125 3.26 -2.58 -0.72
CA CYS A 125 3.39 -3.75 0.16
C CYS A 125 3.90 -3.35 1.56
N SER A 126 2.97 -3.09 2.47
CA SER A 126 3.24 -2.83 3.89
C SER A 126 2.92 -4.07 4.76
N SER A 127 2.81 -3.92 6.07
CA SER A 127 2.40 -4.99 6.99
C SER A 127 1.87 -4.45 8.33
N GLY A 128 1.22 -5.32 9.10
CA GLY A 128 0.80 -5.07 10.47
C GLY A 128 -0.34 -4.05 10.64
N GLY A 129 -0.48 -3.58 11.88
CA GLY A 129 -1.45 -2.56 12.29
C GLY A 129 -2.82 -3.10 12.75
N MET A 130 -3.10 -4.40 12.57
CA MET A 130 -4.40 -4.97 12.94
C MET A 130 -4.59 -5.15 14.46
N THR A 131 -3.54 -5.59 15.14
CA THR A 131 -3.57 -5.88 16.58
C THR A 131 -2.32 -5.32 17.26
N PRO A 132 -2.42 -4.81 18.50
CA PRO A 132 -1.26 -4.34 19.26
C PRO A 132 -0.30 -5.47 19.66
N ASP A 133 -0.75 -6.72 19.66
CA ASP A 133 0.04 -7.87 20.15
C ASP A 133 1.00 -8.46 19.08
N ALA A 134 1.01 -7.88 17.88
CA ALA A 134 1.86 -8.30 16.77
C ALA A 134 3.35 -8.11 17.09
N VAL A 135 4.15 -9.18 16.96
CA VAL A 135 5.62 -9.10 17.06
C VAL A 135 6.20 -8.93 15.66
N ILE A 136 6.51 -7.68 15.32
CA ILE A 136 7.02 -7.32 13.99
C ILE A 136 8.55 -7.42 13.99
N PRO A 137 9.17 -8.23 13.10
CA PRO A 137 10.62 -8.33 12.97
C PRO A 137 11.19 -7.11 12.22
N ALA A 138 11.02 -5.92 12.81
CA ALA A 138 11.40 -4.67 12.18
C ALA A 138 12.93 -4.59 11.98
N GLY A 139 13.35 -4.47 10.73
CA GLY A 139 14.73 -4.25 10.30
C GLY A 139 14.78 -3.67 8.89
N PRO A 140 15.97 -3.30 8.38
CA PRO A 140 16.10 -2.74 7.04
C PRO A 140 15.44 -3.63 5.98
N GLY A 141 14.47 -3.07 5.23
CA GLY A 141 13.81 -3.77 4.13
C GLY A 141 12.94 -4.97 4.54
N PHE A 142 12.52 -5.10 5.80
CA PHE A 142 11.82 -6.30 6.29
C PHE A 142 10.51 -6.65 5.57
N GLN A 143 9.90 -5.72 4.84
CA GLN A 143 8.68 -5.98 4.05
C GLN A 143 8.96 -6.22 2.57
N THR A 144 10.20 -6.03 2.12
CA THR A 144 10.61 -6.25 0.72
C THR A 144 10.32 -7.67 0.23
N PRO A 145 10.47 -8.74 1.05
CA PRO A 145 10.07 -10.08 0.63
C PRO A 145 8.60 -10.20 0.22
N PHE A 146 7.70 -9.38 0.79
CA PHE A 146 6.29 -9.37 0.41
C PHE A 146 6.07 -8.75 -0.98
N ALA A 147 6.73 -7.62 -1.25
CA ALA A 147 6.70 -6.98 -2.56
C ALA A 147 7.25 -7.93 -3.64
N SER A 148 8.34 -8.64 -3.33
CA SER A 148 8.97 -9.60 -4.24
C SER A 148 8.05 -10.79 -4.52
N ALA A 149 7.47 -11.41 -3.49
CA ALA A 149 6.56 -12.55 -3.66
C ALA A 149 5.32 -12.18 -4.48
N ILE A 150 4.66 -11.06 -4.16
CA ILE A 150 3.47 -10.61 -4.90
C ILE A 150 3.82 -10.29 -6.36
N ARG A 151 4.95 -9.62 -6.61
CA ARG A 151 5.42 -9.33 -7.97
C ARG A 151 5.62 -10.61 -8.76
N GLN A 152 6.31 -11.59 -8.20
CA GLN A 152 6.65 -12.86 -8.87
C GLN A 152 5.41 -13.75 -9.10
N GLU A 153 4.54 -13.88 -8.11
CA GLU A 153 3.40 -14.80 -8.17
C GLU A 153 2.21 -14.24 -8.96
N VAL A 154 2.00 -12.92 -8.92
CA VAL A 154 0.84 -12.26 -9.56
C VAL A 154 1.22 -11.57 -10.88
N GLY A 155 2.49 -11.19 -11.04
CA GLY A 155 2.95 -10.41 -12.19
C GLY A 155 2.29 -9.03 -12.24
N ILE A 156 2.13 -8.38 -11.08
CA ILE A 156 1.68 -6.99 -10.94
C ILE A 156 2.86 -6.16 -10.39
N PRO A 157 3.05 -4.91 -10.85
CA PRO A 157 4.05 -4.05 -10.25
C PRO A 157 3.85 -3.88 -8.74
N THR A 158 4.94 -3.84 -7.99
CA THR A 158 4.91 -3.67 -6.54
C THR A 158 5.80 -2.54 -6.06
N VAL A 159 5.41 -1.95 -4.92
CA VAL A 159 6.22 -0.97 -4.20
C VAL A 159 6.73 -1.60 -2.91
N ALA A 160 8.05 -1.53 -2.70
CA ALA A 160 8.68 -1.90 -1.43
C ALA A 160 8.73 -0.71 -0.48
N VAL A 161 8.39 -0.94 0.79
CA VAL A 161 8.48 0.04 1.87
C VAL A 161 8.99 -0.63 3.14
N GLY A 162 9.47 0.17 4.10
CA GLY A 162 9.80 -0.33 5.45
C GLY A 162 11.29 -0.31 5.74
N LEU A 163 11.70 0.71 6.51
CA LEU A 163 13.09 0.92 6.93
C LEU A 163 14.07 0.88 5.75
N ILE A 164 13.72 1.57 4.66
CA ILE A 164 14.61 1.84 3.54
C ILE A 164 15.16 3.25 3.75
N THR A 165 16.48 3.38 3.91
CA THR A 165 17.14 4.66 4.25
C THR A 165 18.38 4.93 3.41
N GLU A 166 19.04 3.92 2.86
CA GLU A 166 20.28 4.08 2.10
C GLU A 166 20.04 3.99 0.60
N ALA A 167 20.80 4.75 -0.20
CA ALA A 167 20.66 4.76 -1.66
C ALA A 167 20.97 3.38 -2.25
N MET A 168 22.06 2.75 -1.80
CA MET A 168 22.43 1.39 -2.20
C MET A 168 21.39 0.33 -1.81
N GLN A 169 20.66 0.53 -0.70
CA GLN A 169 19.57 -0.36 -0.31
C GLN A 169 18.40 -0.24 -1.29
N ALA A 170 17.99 0.98 -1.64
CA ALA A 170 16.93 1.20 -2.61
C ALA A 170 17.32 0.68 -4.00
N GLU A 171 18.55 0.94 -4.45
CA GLU A 171 19.09 0.43 -5.71
C GLU A 171 19.07 -1.10 -5.73
N HIS A 172 19.57 -1.75 -4.67
CA HIS A 172 19.57 -3.20 -4.56
C HIS A 172 18.18 -3.81 -4.75
N ILE A 173 17.15 -3.22 -4.14
CA ILE A 173 15.76 -3.69 -4.26
C ILE A 173 15.30 -3.67 -5.73
N LEU A 174 15.61 -2.60 -6.45
CA LEU A 174 15.21 -2.44 -7.85
C LEU A 174 16.00 -3.35 -8.79
N VAL A 175 17.34 -3.35 -8.70
CA VAL A 175 18.19 -4.12 -9.62
C VAL A 175 18.11 -5.63 -9.42
N THR A 176 17.68 -6.08 -8.24
CA THR A 176 17.38 -7.50 -7.98
C THR A 176 15.90 -7.83 -8.17
N GLU A 177 15.15 -6.91 -8.77
CA GLU A 177 13.74 -7.06 -9.15
C GLU A 177 12.80 -7.47 -7.99
N GLN A 178 13.13 -7.03 -6.77
CA GLN A 178 12.30 -7.28 -5.60
C GLN A 178 11.06 -6.38 -5.54
N ALA A 179 11.09 -5.24 -6.24
CA ALA A 179 9.96 -4.34 -6.44
C ALA A 179 10.22 -3.45 -7.67
N ASP A 180 9.18 -2.77 -8.15
CA ASP A 180 9.24 -1.84 -9.28
C ASP A 180 9.36 -0.38 -8.82
N ALA A 181 9.06 -0.12 -7.55
CA ALA A 181 9.27 1.18 -6.90
C ALA A 181 9.66 1.03 -5.41
N VAL A 182 10.25 2.08 -4.86
CA VAL A 182 10.64 2.17 -3.45
C VAL A 182 9.95 3.36 -2.79
N ALA A 183 9.18 3.11 -1.73
CA ALA A 183 8.56 4.17 -0.94
C ALA A 183 9.41 4.51 0.30
N LEU A 184 9.63 5.81 0.51
CA LEU A 184 10.35 6.37 1.63
C LEU A 184 9.39 7.20 2.50
N ALA A 185 9.49 7.04 3.82
CA ALA A 185 8.65 7.77 4.77
C ALA A 185 9.50 8.59 5.76
N ARG A 186 9.96 7.95 6.84
CA ARG A 186 10.69 8.62 7.93
C ARG A 186 11.97 9.32 7.47
N GLU A 187 12.63 8.82 6.42
CA GLU A 187 13.83 9.45 5.86
C GLU A 187 13.51 10.81 5.23
N LEU A 188 12.44 10.90 4.43
CA LEU A 188 12.03 12.16 3.82
C LEU A 188 11.58 13.22 4.83
N LEU A 189 11.11 12.81 6.01
CA LEU A 189 10.77 13.75 7.10
C LEU A 189 12.00 14.49 7.67
N ARG A 190 13.16 13.84 7.68
CA ARG A 190 14.41 14.40 8.22
C ARG A 190 15.39 14.85 7.13
N ASN A 191 15.19 14.39 5.89
CA ASN A 191 16.06 14.63 4.75
C ASN A 191 15.22 14.74 3.47
N PRO A 192 14.57 15.89 3.22
CA PRO A 192 13.68 16.05 2.07
C PRO A 192 14.41 16.02 0.73
N TYR A 193 15.75 16.22 0.72
CA TYR A 193 16.58 16.14 -0.49
C TYR A 193 17.24 14.78 -0.67
N TRP A 194 16.78 13.75 0.08
CA TRP A 194 17.31 12.40 -0.03
C TRP A 194 17.45 11.91 -1.48
N PRO A 195 16.49 12.10 -2.41
CA PRO A 195 16.67 11.65 -3.79
C PRO A 195 17.86 12.30 -4.51
N LEU A 196 18.16 13.58 -4.21
CA LEU A 196 19.31 14.27 -4.79
C LEU A 196 20.63 13.73 -4.22
N HIS A 197 20.65 13.41 -2.93
CA HIS A 197 21.80 12.79 -2.27
C HIS A 197 22.04 11.37 -2.77
N ALA A 198 20.97 10.58 -2.92
CA ALA A 198 21.02 9.22 -3.43
C ALA A 198 21.53 9.18 -4.88
N ALA A 199 21.03 10.07 -5.74
CA ALA A 199 21.52 10.17 -7.12
C ALA A 199 23.02 10.44 -7.17
N ARG A 200 23.53 11.36 -6.35
CA ARG A 200 24.98 11.61 -6.24
C ARG A 200 25.76 10.38 -5.78
N GLU A 201 25.28 9.69 -4.74
CA GLU A 201 25.92 8.48 -4.21
C GLU A 201 25.99 7.36 -5.27
N LEU A 202 24.92 7.21 -6.06
CA LEU A 202 24.81 6.22 -7.13
C LEU A 202 25.46 6.67 -8.45
N GLY A 203 26.07 7.86 -8.50
CA GLY A 203 26.71 8.38 -9.72
C GLY A 203 25.75 8.80 -10.84
N VAL A 204 24.50 9.13 -10.50
CA VAL A 204 23.45 9.60 -11.42
C VAL A 204 23.36 11.13 -11.38
N GLU A 205 23.47 11.76 -12.55
CA GLU A 205 23.23 13.20 -12.69
C GLU A 205 21.73 13.50 -12.81
N LEU A 206 21.20 14.30 -11.87
CA LEU A 206 19.84 14.82 -11.91
C LEU A 206 19.84 16.32 -12.14
N ALA A 207 18.83 16.80 -12.88
CA ALA A 207 18.51 18.22 -12.94
C ALA A 207 18.01 18.67 -11.57
N TRP A 208 18.73 19.60 -10.94
CA TRP A 208 18.27 20.26 -9.72
C TRP A 208 17.42 21.48 -10.12
N PRO A 209 16.51 21.96 -9.26
CA PRO A 209 15.95 23.30 -9.43
C PRO A 209 17.08 24.32 -9.64
N VAL A 210 16.95 25.18 -10.64
CA VAL A 210 18.02 26.08 -11.10
C VAL A 210 18.61 26.94 -9.97
N GLN A 211 17.80 27.28 -8.97
CA GLN A 211 18.19 28.04 -7.78
C GLN A 211 19.22 27.30 -6.90
N TYR A 212 19.26 25.97 -6.96
CA TYR A 212 20.16 25.12 -6.18
C TYR A 212 21.32 24.54 -6.99
N ASP A 213 21.42 24.84 -8.28
CA ASP A 213 22.45 24.24 -9.15
C ASP A 213 23.88 24.51 -8.65
N ARG A 214 24.11 25.69 -8.04
CA ARG A 214 25.39 26.06 -7.41
C ARG A 214 25.71 25.31 -6.12
N ALA A 215 24.75 24.60 -5.53
CA ALA A 215 24.94 23.79 -4.32
C ALA A 215 25.36 22.35 -4.65
N LYS A 216 25.39 21.96 -5.93
CA LYS A 216 25.98 20.69 -6.35
C LYS A 216 27.45 20.65 -5.94
N ALA A 217 27.81 19.68 -5.10
CA ALA A 217 29.21 19.40 -4.81
C ALA A 217 29.90 19.05 -6.13
N ARG A 218 30.95 19.80 -6.48
CA ARG A 218 31.75 19.46 -7.66
C ARG A 218 32.45 18.12 -7.40
N PRO A 219 32.58 17.26 -8.42
CA PRO A 219 33.35 16.02 -8.31
C PRO A 219 34.78 16.28 -7.87
#